data_AF-A0A931DJV5-F1
#
_entry.id   AF-A0A931DJV5-F1
#
_cell.length_a   1.000
_cell.length_b   1.000
_cell.length_c   1.000
_cell.angle_alpha   90.00
_cell.angle_beta   90.00
_cell.angle_gamma   90.00
#
_symmetry.space_group_name_H-M   'P 1'
#
loop_
_entity.id
_entity.type
_entity.pdbx_description
1 polymer ?
#
loop_
_entity_poly.entity_id
_entity_poly.type
_entity_poly.pdbx_seq_one_letter_code
_entity_poly.pdbx_strand_id
1 'polypeptide(L)'
;MVTFAGLRDARLGPLAEAADAWARLATRLERAHKDVVEQQAKLQKIWQGKDADAAHLQIQMLREKSYTASKAAGGIGRVLDAAHQRFQAAQASLLEAVEEARSARFHVGEDGSLRRPPTDGPTTIIEQSLLLQKADRLRDKMAAALRTANDADRRIAEALGTLRPTILAQAGTDPEQIVWRALWMANPHDVDGRRSLADIMKMYQVTKDPGGMTEYPDGFMEWIAKQLGKDPREVTASEKEALDSLVRSQGIKGLLMFENDFGAAANPPPNWAPKGGWQDGHGDAWRHAYWNALMTRDFGAEWTERFTVAHERIADDNPGPREAMDLYNNEVGRRIALQHPDATNEELAKYIRQAVDGGQMVVIGKDGQLGWSDRTPQGQTMPQKQVSLLPEHGPGRNPSEVGR
;
A
#
# COMPACT_ATOMS: atom_id res chain seq x y z
N MET A 1 17.28 19.14 3.39
CA MET A 1 16.18 19.94 2.84
C MET A 1 16.56 20.36 1.43
N VAL A 2 15.76 19.96 0.45
CA VAL A 2 15.94 20.24 -0.98
C VAL A 2 15.52 21.69 -1.27
N THR A 3 16.40 22.46 -1.91
CA THR A 3 16.15 23.86 -2.29
C THR A 3 15.55 23.96 -3.70
N PHE A 4 14.96 25.11 -4.04
CA PHE A 4 14.43 25.39 -5.39
C PHE A 4 15.48 25.18 -6.48
N ALA A 5 16.62 25.88 -6.39
CA ALA A 5 17.72 25.72 -7.34
C ALA A 5 18.27 24.28 -7.33
N GLY A 6 18.38 23.68 -6.14
CA GLY A 6 18.85 22.30 -5.99
C GLY A 6 17.98 21.29 -6.74
N LEU A 7 16.64 21.41 -6.66
CA LEU A 7 15.72 20.56 -7.41
C LEU A 7 15.71 20.88 -8.90
N ARG A 8 15.69 22.18 -9.26
CA ARG A 8 15.70 22.65 -10.66
C ARG A 8 16.91 22.11 -11.42
N ASP A 9 18.08 22.20 -10.80
CA ASP A 9 19.37 21.89 -11.44
C ASP A 9 19.88 20.48 -11.14
N ALA A 10 19.09 19.66 -10.42
CA ALA A 10 19.46 18.31 -10.04
C ALA A 10 19.77 17.45 -11.29
N ARG A 11 20.95 16.81 -11.27
CA ARG A 11 21.31 15.78 -12.26
C ARG A 11 20.92 14.42 -11.69
N LEU A 12 19.81 13.87 -12.17
CA LEU A 12 19.26 12.61 -11.66
C LEU A 12 19.83 11.35 -12.35
N GLY A 13 20.60 11.51 -13.43
CA GLY A 13 21.23 10.40 -14.16
C GLY A 13 22.13 9.50 -13.28
N PRO A 14 23.07 10.07 -12.51
CA PRO A 14 23.92 9.28 -11.60
C PRO A 14 23.14 8.44 -10.57
N LEU A 15 21.94 8.89 -10.16
CA LEU A 15 21.09 8.13 -9.24
C LEU A 15 20.49 6.90 -9.92
N ALA A 16 20.03 7.02 -11.17
CA ALA A 16 19.55 5.89 -11.97
C ALA A 16 20.69 4.88 -12.26
N GLU A 17 21.88 5.38 -12.63
CA GLU A 17 23.06 4.54 -12.85
C GLU A 17 23.46 3.75 -11.60
N ALA A 18 23.35 4.37 -10.42
CA ALA A 18 23.58 3.71 -9.15
C ALA A 18 22.55 2.62 -8.86
N ALA A 19 21.25 2.89 -9.08
CA ALA A 19 20.19 1.90 -8.94
C ALA A 19 20.44 0.67 -9.82
N ASP A 20 20.80 0.89 -11.08
CA ASP A 20 21.16 -0.16 -12.04
C ASP A 20 22.39 -0.97 -11.62
N ALA A 21 23.42 -0.30 -11.08
CA ALA A 21 24.63 -0.96 -10.58
C ALA A 21 24.31 -1.89 -9.40
N TRP A 22 23.48 -1.44 -8.46
CA TRP A 22 23.01 -2.26 -7.34
C TRP A 22 22.13 -3.43 -7.80
N ALA A 23 21.25 -3.22 -8.77
CA ALA A 23 20.46 -4.30 -9.35
C ALA A 23 21.35 -5.38 -9.99
N ARG A 24 22.38 -4.98 -10.76
CA ARG A 24 23.36 -5.93 -11.33
C ARG A 24 24.14 -6.69 -10.25
N LEU A 25 24.52 -6.01 -9.17
CA LEU A 25 25.19 -6.65 -8.03
C LEU A 25 24.27 -7.68 -7.36
N ALA A 26 23.00 -7.33 -7.14
CA ALA A 26 22.00 -8.22 -6.57
C ALA A 26 21.84 -9.49 -7.41
N THR A 27 21.73 -9.37 -8.73
CA THR A 27 21.64 -10.55 -9.63
C THR A 27 22.87 -11.45 -9.53
N ARG A 28 24.09 -10.89 -9.39
CA ARG A 28 25.31 -11.67 -9.22
C ARG A 28 25.35 -12.39 -7.87
N LEU A 29 24.95 -11.70 -6.79
CA LEU A 29 24.88 -12.28 -5.45
C LEU A 29 23.81 -13.38 -5.36
N GLU A 30 22.67 -13.21 -6.02
CA GLU A 30 21.61 -14.22 -6.06
C GLU A 30 22.09 -15.50 -6.76
N ARG A 31 22.83 -15.37 -7.87
CA ARG A 31 23.46 -16.52 -8.54
C ARG A 31 24.47 -17.22 -7.63
N ALA A 32 25.35 -16.46 -6.98
CA ALA A 32 26.32 -17.02 -6.05
C ALA A 32 25.63 -17.72 -4.86
N HIS A 33 24.54 -17.16 -4.34
CA HIS A 33 23.74 -17.79 -3.30
C HIS A 33 23.13 -19.12 -3.76
N LYS A 34 22.54 -19.16 -4.97
CA LYS A 34 22.01 -20.39 -5.58
C LYS A 34 23.09 -21.46 -5.72
N ASP A 35 24.28 -21.07 -6.18
CA ASP A 35 25.43 -21.98 -6.28
C ASP A 35 25.80 -22.57 -4.92
N VAL A 36 25.86 -21.75 -3.86
CA VAL A 36 26.14 -22.22 -2.49
C VAL A 36 25.07 -23.21 -2.02
N VAL A 37 23.79 -22.91 -2.24
CA VAL A 37 22.66 -23.79 -1.85
C VAL A 37 22.74 -25.13 -2.59
N GLU A 38 23.00 -25.11 -3.90
CA GLU A 38 23.14 -26.32 -4.70
C GLU A 38 24.32 -27.19 -4.28
N GLN A 39 25.48 -26.57 -4.02
CA GLN A 39 26.67 -27.30 -3.57
C GLN A 39 26.47 -27.86 -2.15
N GLN A 40 25.84 -27.09 -1.25
CA GLN A 40 25.48 -27.58 0.09
C GLN A 40 24.61 -28.83 0.00
N ALA A 41 23.55 -28.81 -0.82
CA ALA A 41 22.64 -29.93 -0.98
C ALA A 41 23.31 -31.18 -1.57
N LYS A 42 24.32 -31.01 -2.42
CA LYS A 42 25.14 -32.12 -2.96
C LYS A 42 26.07 -32.69 -1.88
N LEU A 43 26.81 -31.84 -1.19
CA LEU A 43 27.79 -32.23 -0.17
C LEU A 43 27.14 -32.93 1.02
N GLN A 44 25.99 -32.45 1.50
CA GLN A 44 25.24 -33.08 2.59
C GLN A 44 24.85 -34.53 2.30
N LYS A 45 24.70 -34.93 1.03
CA LYS A 45 24.36 -36.30 0.67
C LYS A 45 25.54 -37.25 0.69
N ILE A 46 26.76 -36.75 0.46
CA ILE A 46 27.94 -37.57 0.17
C ILE A 46 29.04 -37.49 1.23
N TRP A 47 29.04 -36.44 2.06
CA TRP A 47 30.08 -36.21 3.07
C TRP A 47 29.46 -36.10 4.48
N GLN A 48 29.85 -37.04 5.33
CA GLN A 48 29.28 -37.25 6.67
C GLN A 48 30.40 -37.45 7.70
N GLY A 49 30.09 -37.19 8.97
CA GLY A 49 31.02 -37.29 10.10
C GLY A 49 31.44 -35.93 10.65
N LYS A 50 32.23 -35.91 11.73
CA LYS A 50 32.53 -34.70 12.51
C LYS A 50 33.16 -33.56 11.71
N ASP A 51 34.05 -33.88 10.77
CA ASP A 51 34.68 -32.88 9.90
C ASP A 51 33.67 -32.31 8.88
N ALA A 52 32.75 -33.15 8.41
CA ALA A 52 31.66 -32.73 7.55
C ALA A 52 30.70 -31.81 8.31
N ASP A 53 30.35 -32.11 9.56
CA ASP A 53 29.50 -31.26 10.40
C ASP A 53 30.10 -29.86 10.58
N ALA A 54 31.40 -29.78 10.86
CA ALA A 54 32.12 -28.50 10.97
C ALA A 54 32.10 -27.72 9.64
N ALA A 55 32.29 -28.39 8.51
CA ALA A 55 32.21 -27.77 7.19
C ALA A 55 30.78 -27.32 6.83
N HIS A 56 29.76 -28.13 7.13
CA HIS A 56 28.35 -27.81 6.89
C HIS A 56 27.91 -26.56 7.65
N LEU A 57 28.41 -26.36 8.88
CA LEU A 57 28.20 -25.13 9.64
C LEU A 57 28.80 -23.90 8.93
N GLN A 58 30.02 -24.00 8.41
CA GLN A 58 30.64 -22.89 7.67
C GLN A 58 29.89 -22.59 6.36
N ILE A 59 29.45 -23.62 5.64
CA ILE A 59 28.65 -23.47 4.43
C ILE A 59 27.29 -22.83 4.75
N GLN A 60 26.65 -23.21 5.84
CA GLN A 60 25.41 -22.59 6.31
C GLN A 60 25.62 -21.09 6.60
N MET A 61 26.70 -20.74 7.31
CA MET A 61 27.04 -19.32 7.55
C MET A 61 27.27 -18.55 6.24
N LEU A 62 27.91 -19.16 5.24
CA LEU A 62 28.10 -18.54 3.93
C LEU A 62 26.78 -18.39 3.16
N ARG A 63 25.89 -19.39 3.25
CA ARG A 63 24.55 -19.35 2.67
C ARG A 63 23.74 -18.18 3.23
N GLU A 64 23.70 -18.02 4.55
CA GLU A 64 22.99 -16.92 5.20
C GLU A 64 23.59 -15.56 4.79
N LYS A 65 24.92 -15.42 4.82
CA LYS A 65 25.60 -14.18 4.41
C LYS A 65 25.32 -13.81 2.95
N SER A 66 25.37 -14.78 2.04
CA SER A 66 25.11 -14.56 0.61
C SER A 66 23.63 -14.22 0.35
N TYR A 67 22.71 -14.86 1.07
CA TYR A 67 21.28 -14.54 1.03
C TYR A 67 21.03 -13.09 1.47
N THR A 68 21.51 -12.72 2.66
CA THR A 68 21.37 -11.36 3.20
C THR A 68 21.98 -10.32 2.27
N ALA A 69 23.19 -10.56 1.77
CA ALA A 69 23.85 -9.64 0.83
C ALA A 69 23.05 -9.46 -0.47
N SER A 70 22.51 -10.55 -1.02
CA SER A 70 21.69 -10.52 -2.23
C SER A 70 20.41 -9.69 -2.02
N LYS A 71 19.69 -9.95 -0.92
CA LYS A 71 18.46 -9.21 -0.59
C LYS A 71 18.76 -7.73 -0.31
N ALA A 72 19.81 -7.43 0.45
CA ALA A 72 20.25 -6.06 0.73
C ALA A 72 20.55 -5.28 -0.56
N ALA A 73 21.37 -5.84 -1.45
CA ALA A 73 21.74 -5.20 -2.70
C ALA A 73 20.52 -4.93 -3.59
N GLY A 74 19.60 -5.90 -3.68
CA GLY A 74 18.36 -5.75 -4.44
C GLY A 74 17.41 -4.72 -3.83
N GLY A 75 17.33 -4.66 -2.49
CA GLY A 75 16.58 -3.63 -1.77
C GLY A 75 17.14 -2.23 -2.01
N ILE A 76 18.46 -2.04 -1.87
CA ILE A 76 19.12 -0.75 -2.10
C ILE A 76 18.87 -0.27 -3.52
N GLY A 77 19.07 -1.14 -4.53
CA GLY A 77 18.82 -0.79 -5.93
C GLY A 77 17.39 -0.31 -6.17
N ARG A 78 16.40 -1.03 -5.65
CA ARG A 78 14.98 -0.66 -5.78
C ARG A 78 14.60 0.61 -5.01
N VAL A 79 15.18 0.85 -3.83
CA VAL A 79 14.97 2.11 -3.08
C VAL A 79 15.58 3.30 -3.83
N LEU A 80 16.77 3.14 -4.44
CA LEU A 80 17.39 4.19 -5.25
C LEU A 80 16.59 4.47 -6.54
N ASP A 81 16.02 3.43 -7.15
CA ASP A 81 15.12 3.59 -8.29
C ASP A 81 13.85 4.36 -7.90
N ALA A 82 13.23 4.02 -6.76
CA ALA A 82 12.10 4.78 -6.22
C ALA A 82 12.49 6.25 -5.96
N ALA A 83 13.69 6.51 -5.43
CA ALA A 83 14.21 7.86 -5.25
C ALA A 83 14.32 8.61 -6.59
N HIS A 84 14.87 7.95 -7.62
CA HIS A 84 14.99 8.52 -8.96
C HIS A 84 13.62 8.93 -9.50
N GLN A 85 12.63 8.02 -9.46
CA GLN A 85 11.28 8.29 -9.95
C GLN A 85 10.63 9.47 -9.23
N ARG A 86 10.74 9.53 -7.89
CA ARG A 86 10.13 10.62 -7.10
C ARG A 86 10.80 11.96 -7.33
N PHE A 87 12.13 12.01 -7.36
CA PHE A 87 12.84 13.26 -7.68
C PHE A 87 12.59 13.72 -9.11
N GLN A 88 12.49 12.79 -10.06
CA GLN A 88 12.17 13.10 -11.45
C GLN A 88 10.77 13.69 -11.58
N ALA A 89 9.77 13.10 -10.93
CA ALA A 89 8.40 13.62 -10.92
C ALA A 89 8.33 15.03 -10.28
N ALA A 90 9.01 15.22 -9.15
CA ALA A 90 9.07 16.51 -8.46
C ALA A 90 9.79 17.58 -9.32
N GLN A 91 10.93 17.23 -9.93
CA GLN A 91 11.66 18.15 -10.82
C GLN A 91 10.84 18.50 -12.05
N ALA A 92 10.17 17.53 -12.69
CA ALA A 92 9.32 17.77 -13.85
C ALA A 92 8.16 18.74 -13.51
N SER A 93 7.47 18.52 -12.39
CA SER A 93 6.42 19.41 -11.89
C SER A 93 6.93 20.82 -11.62
N LEU A 94 8.12 20.94 -11.03
CA LEU A 94 8.77 22.24 -10.79
C LEU A 94 9.07 22.96 -12.11
N LEU A 95 9.70 22.28 -13.06
CA LEU A 95 10.09 22.86 -14.35
C LEU A 95 8.87 23.27 -15.18
N GLU A 96 7.79 22.48 -15.15
CA GLU A 96 6.51 22.85 -15.76
C GLU A 96 5.95 24.14 -15.15
N ALA A 97 5.93 24.27 -13.82
CA ALA A 97 5.47 25.48 -13.15
C ALA A 97 6.34 26.70 -13.47
N VAL A 98 7.67 26.52 -13.58
CA VAL A 98 8.60 27.58 -13.99
C VAL A 98 8.32 28.04 -15.42
N GLU A 99 8.09 27.10 -16.33
CA GLU A 99 7.81 27.41 -17.73
C GLU A 99 6.43 28.07 -17.90
N GLU A 100 5.42 27.64 -17.14
CA GLU A 100 4.11 28.28 -17.09
C GLU A 100 4.23 29.73 -16.56
N ALA A 101 5.05 29.96 -15.54
CA ALA A 101 5.33 31.29 -15.02
C ALA A 101 6.01 32.19 -16.06
N ARG A 102 7.04 31.69 -16.75
CA ARG A 102 7.76 32.42 -17.81
C ARG A 102 6.86 32.74 -19.00
N SER A 103 6.05 31.78 -19.43
CA SER A 103 5.06 31.95 -20.50
C SER A 103 4.03 33.02 -20.15
N ALA A 104 3.69 33.14 -18.85
CA ALA A 104 2.84 34.19 -18.31
C ALA A 104 3.60 35.50 -17.98
N ARG A 105 4.85 35.63 -18.42
CA ARG A 105 5.75 36.79 -18.24
C ARG A 105 6.12 37.11 -16.79
N PHE A 106 5.93 36.17 -15.87
CA PHE A 106 6.49 36.29 -14.52
C PHE A 106 7.99 36.12 -14.55
N HIS A 107 8.70 36.89 -13.73
CA HIS A 107 10.10 36.65 -13.46
C HIS A 107 10.23 35.70 -12.27
N VAL A 108 10.93 34.58 -12.47
CA VAL A 108 11.17 33.56 -11.46
C VAL A 108 12.59 33.74 -10.93
N GLY A 109 12.73 34.04 -9.64
CA GLY A 109 14.03 34.15 -8.96
C GLY A 109 14.69 32.79 -8.74
N GLU A 110 15.98 32.81 -8.41
CA GLU A 110 16.77 31.60 -8.10
C GLU A 110 16.28 30.83 -6.86
N ASP A 111 15.56 31.52 -5.97
CA ASP A 111 14.91 30.96 -4.78
C ASP A 111 13.47 30.48 -5.06
N GLY A 112 12.97 30.63 -6.28
CA GLY A 112 11.58 30.36 -6.66
C GLY A 112 10.62 31.52 -6.41
N SER A 113 11.10 32.71 -6.03
CA SER A 113 10.25 33.89 -5.87
C SER A 113 9.64 34.32 -7.21
N LEU A 114 8.34 34.61 -7.22
CA LEU A 114 7.63 35.10 -8.41
C LEU A 114 7.44 36.61 -8.35
N ARG A 115 7.98 37.33 -9.34
CA ARG A 115 7.72 38.75 -9.56
C ARG A 115 6.82 38.93 -10.76
N ARG A 116 5.82 39.81 -10.61
CA ARG A 116 4.81 40.06 -11.64
C ARG A 116 5.44 40.68 -12.89
N PRO A 117 4.85 40.44 -14.08
CA PRO A 117 5.24 41.16 -15.28
C PRO A 117 5.08 42.68 -15.08
N PRO A 118 5.96 43.50 -15.67
CA PRO A 118 5.72 44.93 -15.80
C PRO A 118 4.40 45.18 -16.53
N THR A 119 3.63 46.17 -16.08
CA THR A 119 2.38 46.59 -16.75
C THR A 119 2.62 47.86 -17.57
N ASP A 120 2.39 47.79 -18.88
CA ASP A 120 2.45 48.95 -19.78
C ASP A 120 1.15 49.79 -19.67
N GLY A 121 0.91 50.38 -18.49
CA GLY A 121 -0.25 51.23 -18.21
C GLY A 121 -1.14 50.75 -17.06
N PRO A 122 -2.26 51.46 -16.79
CA PRO A 122 -3.16 51.13 -15.69
C PRO A 122 -3.93 49.83 -15.97
N THR A 123 -3.56 48.75 -15.28
CA THR A 123 -4.30 47.47 -15.27
C THR A 123 -5.62 47.60 -14.51
N THR A 124 -6.68 47.03 -15.07
CA THR A 124 -7.99 46.94 -14.41
C THR A 124 -7.94 46.08 -13.14
N ILE A 125 -8.90 46.26 -12.22
CA ILE A 125 -9.00 45.45 -11.00
C ILE A 125 -9.13 43.95 -11.32
N ILE A 126 -9.84 43.61 -12.40
CA ILE A 126 -10.06 42.21 -12.82
C ILE A 126 -8.76 41.58 -13.34
N GLU A 127 -7.98 42.31 -14.13
CA GLU A 127 -6.68 41.80 -14.61
C GLU A 127 -5.70 41.61 -13.45
N GLN A 128 -5.70 42.53 -12.48
CA GLN A 128 -4.88 42.41 -11.27
C GLN A 128 -5.27 41.18 -10.45
N SER A 129 -6.58 40.92 -10.26
CA SER A 129 -7.05 39.76 -9.50
C SER A 129 -6.73 38.45 -10.20
N LEU A 130 -6.85 38.38 -11.52
CA LEU A 130 -6.48 37.20 -12.31
C LEU A 130 -4.97 36.90 -12.24
N LEU A 131 -4.13 37.95 -12.33
CA LEU A 131 -2.68 37.81 -12.19
C LEU A 131 -2.28 37.33 -10.79
N LEU A 132 -2.93 37.84 -9.74
CA LEU A 132 -2.73 37.38 -8.37
C LEU A 132 -3.09 35.90 -8.22
N GLN A 133 -4.29 35.52 -8.66
CA GLN A 133 -4.74 34.13 -8.60
C GLN A 133 -3.79 33.19 -9.35
N LYS A 134 -3.28 33.60 -10.52
CA LYS A 134 -2.30 32.82 -11.26
C LYS A 134 -0.96 32.72 -10.53
N ALA A 135 -0.47 33.81 -9.96
CA ALA A 135 0.77 33.82 -9.19
C ALA A 135 0.69 32.95 -7.92
N ASP A 136 -0.48 32.86 -7.29
CA ASP A 136 -0.71 32.01 -6.12
C ASP A 136 -0.73 30.53 -6.54
N ARG A 137 -1.48 30.18 -7.61
CA ARG A 137 -1.48 28.80 -8.16
C ARG A 137 -0.07 28.33 -8.55
N LEU A 138 0.73 29.19 -9.19
CA LEU A 138 2.11 28.86 -9.56
C LEU A 138 2.99 28.67 -8.33
N ARG A 139 2.86 29.53 -7.31
CA ARG A 139 3.56 29.37 -6.03
C ARG A 139 3.18 28.06 -5.35
N ASP A 140 1.90 27.70 -5.34
CA ASP A 140 1.42 26.45 -4.77
C ASP A 140 1.98 25.23 -5.50
N LYS A 141 2.02 25.25 -6.85
CA LYS A 141 2.64 24.19 -7.66
C LYS A 141 4.14 24.05 -7.36
N MET A 142 4.89 25.15 -7.31
CA MET A 142 6.33 25.13 -7.00
C MET A 142 6.58 24.62 -5.57
N ALA A 143 5.77 25.06 -4.60
CA ALA A 143 5.85 24.60 -3.23
C ALA A 143 5.48 23.11 -3.09
N ALA A 144 4.49 22.63 -3.85
CA ALA A 144 4.13 21.21 -3.92
C ALA A 144 5.28 20.35 -4.41
N ALA A 145 5.92 20.73 -5.53
CA ALA A 145 7.08 20.04 -6.05
C ALA A 145 8.23 19.95 -5.01
N LEU A 146 8.49 21.04 -4.29
CA LEU A 146 9.48 21.05 -3.21
C LEU A 146 9.08 20.17 -2.02
N ARG A 147 7.80 20.15 -1.63
CA ARG A 147 7.32 19.23 -0.58
C ARG A 147 7.51 17.78 -1.00
N THR A 148 7.15 17.42 -2.23
CA THR A 148 7.36 16.07 -2.77
C THR A 148 8.84 15.69 -2.74
N ALA A 149 9.74 16.57 -3.17
CA ALA A 149 11.17 16.30 -3.15
C ALA A 149 11.74 16.15 -1.72
N ASN A 150 11.30 16.99 -0.78
CA ASN A 150 11.73 16.90 0.62
C ASN A 150 11.18 15.65 1.33
N ASP A 151 9.95 15.25 1.02
CA ASP A 151 9.39 14.01 1.54
C ASP A 151 10.11 12.78 0.98
N ALA A 152 10.42 12.78 -0.32
CA ALA A 152 11.24 11.74 -0.95
C ALA A 152 12.62 11.65 -0.30
N ASP A 153 13.34 12.77 -0.12
CA ASP A 153 14.66 12.82 0.54
C ASP A 153 14.63 12.13 1.92
N ARG A 154 13.66 12.52 2.77
CA ARG A 154 13.49 11.94 4.11
C ARG A 154 13.19 10.44 4.07
N ARG A 155 12.18 10.02 3.29
CA ARG A 155 11.72 8.62 3.27
C ARG A 155 12.76 7.68 2.66
N ILE A 156 13.45 8.13 1.62
CA ILE A 156 14.54 7.36 1.01
C ILE A 156 15.70 7.23 1.99
N ALA A 157 16.07 8.30 2.71
CA ALA A 157 17.09 8.21 3.75
C ALA A 157 16.70 7.23 4.88
N GLU A 158 15.45 7.27 5.34
CA GLU A 158 14.93 6.33 6.33
C GLU A 158 14.96 4.88 5.80
N ALA A 159 14.47 4.65 4.58
CA ALA A 159 14.46 3.34 3.92
C ALA A 159 15.88 2.77 3.72
N LEU A 160 16.83 3.57 3.22
CA LEU A 160 18.23 3.13 3.13
C LEU A 160 18.83 2.87 4.52
N GLY A 161 18.40 3.63 5.53
CA GLY A 161 18.79 3.45 6.91
C GLY A 161 18.40 2.09 7.50
N THR A 162 17.31 1.46 7.04
CA THR A 162 16.87 0.13 7.48
C THR A 162 17.64 -1.00 6.80
N LEU A 163 18.21 -0.75 5.61
CA LEU A 163 18.97 -1.71 4.82
C LEU A 163 20.45 -1.83 5.23
N ARG A 164 20.83 -1.27 6.38
CA ARG A 164 22.20 -1.34 6.88
C ARG A 164 22.58 -2.80 7.22
N PRO A 165 23.83 -3.23 6.92
CA PRO A 165 24.28 -4.60 7.20
C PRO A 165 24.11 -5.02 8.66
N THR A 166 24.24 -4.08 9.61
CA THR A 166 24.08 -4.35 11.05
C THR A 166 22.66 -4.77 11.43
N ILE A 167 21.65 -4.28 10.71
CA ILE A 167 20.23 -4.62 10.94
C ILE A 167 19.92 -5.95 10.26
N LEU A 168 20.37 -6.10 9.01
CA LEU A 168 20.11 -7.28 8.19
C LEU A 168 20.87 -8.54 8.66
N ALA A 169 21.96 -8.38 9.40
CA ALA A 169 22.73 -9.49 9.98
C ALA A 169 22.35 -9.80 11.44
N GLN A 170 21.34 -9.13 12.00
CA GLN A 170 20.87 -9.39 13.36
C GLN A 170 20.20 -10.77 13.43
N ALA A 171 20.52 -11.55 14.47
CA ALA A 171 19.91 -12.87 14.65
C ALA A 171 18.38 -12.76 14.78
N GLY A 172 17.65 -13.61 14.05
CA GLY A 172 16.19 -13.66 14.07
C GLY A 172 15.49 -12.64 13.16
N THR A 173 16.20 -11.85 12.37
CA THR A 173 15.59 -11.01 11.32
C THR A 173 15.51 -11.77 10.01
N ASP A 174 14.41 -11.61 9.27
CA ASP A 174 14.33 -12.01 7.86
C ASP A 174 14.75 -10.83 6.97
N PRO A 175 15.89 -10.94 6.25
CA PRO A 175 16.34 -9.91 5.32
C PRO A 175 15.30 -9.53 4.27
N GLU A 176 14.47 -10.47 3.82
CA GLU A 176 13.43 -10.21 2.82
C GLU A 176 12.34 -9.31 3.39
N GLN A 177 11.83 -9.61 4.58
CA GLN A 177 10.86 -8.75 5.26
C GLN A 177 11.39 -7.32 5.49
N ILE A 178 12.64 -7.16 5.92
CA ILE A 178 13.23 -5.82 6.12
C ILE A 178 13.35 -5.06 4.79
N VAL A 179 13.74 -5.76 3.71
CA VAL A 179 13.81 -5.15 2.38
C VAL A 179 12.44 -4.67 1.92
N TRP A 180 11.39 -5.47 2.08
CA TRP A 180 10.04 -5.05 1.72
C TRP A 180 9.53 -3.87 2.53
N ARG A 181 9.81 -3.82 3.85
CA ARG A 181 9.52 -2.64 4.68
C ARG A 181 10.20 -1.38 4.17
N ALA A 182 11.47 -1.47 3.75
CA ALA A 182 12.19 -0.35 3.17
C ALA A 182 11.53 0.13 1.86
N LEU A 183 11.05 -0.79 1.05
CA LEU A 183 10.40 -0.47 -0.23
C LEU A 183 9.05 0.21 -0.02
N TRP A 184 8.20 -0.36 0.83
CA TRP A 184 6.90 0.25 1.13
C TRP A 184 7.03 1.64 1.77
N MET A 185 8.13 1.89 2.50
CA MET A 185 8.47 3.22 3.01
C MET A 185 8.89 4.20 1.91
N ALA A 186 9.67 3.72 0.93
CA ALA A 186 10.16 4.49 -0.19
C ALA A 186 9.09 4.83 -1.24
N ASN A 187 8.04 4.00 -1.33
CA ASN A 187 6.96 3.96 -2.33
C ASN A 187 6.92 5.15 -3.33
N PRO A 188 7.23 4.91 -4.63
CA PRO A 188 7.29 5.96 -5.63
C PRO A 188 5.92 6.46 -6.10
N HIS A 189 4.83 5.78 -5.73
CA HIS A 189 3.46 6.05 -6.23
C HIS A 189 2.69 7.07 -5.39
N ASP A 190 3.36 7.72 -4.43
CA ASP A 190 2.78 8.77 -3.61
C ASP A 190 2.34 9.99 -4.45
N VAL A 191 1.21 10.59 -4.07
CA VAL A 191 0.63 11.76 -4.75
C VAL A 191 0.51 12.90 -3.74
N ASP A 192 1.04 14.09 -4.08
CA ASP A 192 0.95 15.28 -3.20
C ASP A 192 -0.52 15.60 -2.88
N GLY A 193 -0.77 16.01 -1.63
CA GLY A 193 -2.11 16.29 -1.13
C GLY A 193 -2.95 15.06 -0.75
N ARG A 194 -2.48 13.84 -1.02
CA ARG A 194 -3.07 12.62 -0.46
C ARG A 194 -2.27 12.16 0.76
N ARG A 195 -2.91 11.34 1.61
CA ARG A 195 -2.20 10.58 2.64
C ARG A 195 -1.11 9.75 1.94
N SER A 196 0.05 9.55 2.53
CA SER A 196 1.04 8.72 1.84
C SER A 196 0.68 7.24 1.89
N LEU A 197 1.05 6.50 0.86
CA LEU A 197 0.88 5.06 0.74
C LEU A 197 1.72 4.31 1.79
N ALA A 198 2.88 4.84 2.17
CA ALA A 198 3.65 4.27 3.29
C ALA A 198 2.94 4.45 4.64
N ASP A 199 2.26 5.59 4.85
CA ASP A 199 1.48 5.78 6.08
C ASP A 199 0.31 4.81 6.07
N ILE A 200 -0.41 4.68 4.95
CA ILE A 200 -1.48 3.68 4.79
C ILE A 200 -0.93 2.29 5.12
N MET A 201 0.18 1.91 4.50
CA MET A 201 0.83 0.64 4.75
C MET A 201 1.17 0.42 6.23
N LYS A 202 1.50 1.47 6.98
CA LYS A 202 1.84 1.40 8.41
C LYS A 202 0.62 1.44 9.35
N MET A 203 -0.44 2.15 8.99
CA MET A 203 -1.62 2.36 9.86
C MET A 203 -2.68 1.28 9.68
N TYR A 204 -2.74 0.69 8.50
CA TYR A 204 -3.70 -0.34 8.15
C TYR A 204 -2.99 -1.69 8.24
N GLN A 205 -2.51 -2.00 9.43
CA GLN A 205 -1.95 -3.31 9.77
C GLN A 205 -2.54 -3.68 11.13
N VAL A 206 -2.90 -4.94 11.33
CA VAL A 206 -3.56 -5.36 12.58
C VAL A 206 -2.83 -6.53 13.22
N THR A 207 -2.78 -6.56 14.55
CA THR A 207 -2.30 -7.74 15.27
C THR A 207 -3.23 -8.93 15.01
N LYS A 208 -2.64 -10.10 14.77
CA LYS A 208 -3.35 -11.38 14.68
C LYS A 208 -4.34 -11.59 15.83
N ASP A 209 -5.39 -12.36 15.58
CA ASP A 209 -6.38 -12.69 16.60
C ASP A 209 -5.75 -13.61 17.68
N PRO A 210 -5.72 -13.21 18.97
CA PRO A 210 -5.17 -14.06 20.02
C PRO A 210 -6.00 -15.33 20.26
N GLY A 211 -7.29 -15.33 19.89
CA GLY A 211 -8.16 -16.50 19.92
C GLY A 211 -7.99 -17.43 18.71
N GLY A 212 -7.19 -17.03 17.71
CA GLY A 212 -6.95 -17.81 16.49
C GLY A 212 -8.20 -17.96 15.61
N MET A 213 -8.17 -18.99 14.78
CA MET A 213 -9.28 -19.37 13.90
C MET A 213 -10.25 -20.32 14.61
N THR A 214 -11.53 -20.24 14.26
CA THR A 214 -12.63 -21.06 14.78
C THR A 214 -13.66 -21.31 13.68
N GLU A 215 -14.59 -22.23 13.89
CA GLU A 215 -15.68 -22.48 12.96
C GLU A 215 -16.92 -21.67 13.31
N TYR A 216 -17.60 -21.14 12.29
CA TYR A 216 -18.87 -20.44 12.42
C TYR A 216 -19.84 -20.81 11.29
N PRO A 217 -21.14 -20.95 11.57
CA PRO A 217 -21.75 -21.00 12.90
C PRO A 217 -21.47 -22.34 13.59
N ASP A 218 -21.39 -22.34 14.93
CA ASP A 218 -21.18 -23.54 15.75
C ASP A 218 -22.42 -23.88 16.61
N GLY A 219 -22.42 -25.08 17.20
CA GLY A 219 -23.43 -25.50 18.16
C GLY A 219 -24.85 -25.51 17.61
N PHE A 220 -25.80 -24.85 18.29
CA PHE A 220 -27.20 -24.80 17.85
C PHE A 220 -27.37 -24.06 16.51
N MET A 221 -26.53 -23.06 16.24
CA MET A 221 -26.59 -22.30 14.99
C MET A 221 -25.99 -23.08 13.81
N GLU A 222 -25.00 -23.93 14.06
CA GLU A 222 -24.50 -24.91 13.07
C GLU A 222 -25.61 -25.83 12.59
N TRP A 223 -26.42 -26.34 13.52
CA TRP A 223 -27.55 -27.19 13.19
C TRP A 223 -28.57 -26.45 12.30
N ILE A 224 -28.90 -25.19 12.61
CA ILE A 224 -29.78 -24.35 11.76
C ILE A 224 -29.16 -24.11 10.38
N ALA A 225 -27.87 -23.79 10.31
CA ALA A 225 -27.17 -23.52 9.07
C ALA A 225 -27.13 -24.74 8.15
N LYS A 226 -26.84 -25.94 8.70
CA LYS A 226 -26.89 -27.21 7.97
C LYS A 226 -28.28 -27.52 7.43
N GLN A 227 -29.35 -27.25 8.19
CA GLN A 227 -30.74 -27.38 7.70
C GLN A 227 -31.05 -26.42 6.54
N LEU A 228 -30.34 -25.29 6.45
CA LEU A 228 -30.42 -24.31 5.36
C LEU A 228 -29.38 -24.55 4.25
N GLY A 229 -28.62 -25.65 4.31
CA GLY A 229 -27.60 -26.00 3.30
C GLY A 229 -26.33 -25.15 3.34
N LYS A 230 -26.00 -24.54 4.49
CA LYS A 230 -24.75 -23.79 4.69
C LYS A 230 -23.80 -24.59 5.57
N ASP A 231 -22.58 -24.80 5.07
CA ASP A 231 -21.50 -25.42 5.82
C ASP A 231 -20.79 -24.39 6.72
N PRO A 232 -20.30 -24.80 7.91
CA PRO A 232 -19.45 -23.98 8.75
C PRO A 232 -18.21 -23.50 8.00
N ARG A 233 -17.81 -22.26 8.27
CA ARG A 233 -16.62 -21.63 7.69
C ARG A 233 -15.64 -21.29 8.79
N GLU A 234 -14.37 -21.32 8.43
CA GLU A 234 -13.30 -20.88 9.31
C GLU A 234 -13.27 -19.34 9.35
N VAL A 235 -13.34 -18.78 10.55
CA VAL A 235 -13.36 -17.33 10.85
C VAL A 235 -12.47 -17.05 12.06
N THR A 236 -12.08 -15.80 12.30
CA THR A 236 -11.36 -15.46 13.54
C THR A 236 -12.28 -15.52 14.76
N ALA A 237 -11.72 -15.76 15.95
CA ALA A 237 -12.48 -15.74 17.19
C ALA A 237 -13.23 -14.41 17.41
N SER A 238 -12.58 -13.27 17.12
CA SER A 238 -13.22 -11.95 17.20
C SER A 238 -14.30 -11.75 16.13
N GLU A 239 -14.15 -12.37 14.94
CA GLU A 239 -15.17 -12.33 13.88
C GLU A 239 -16.43 -13.06 14.32
N LYS A 240 -16.28 -14.25 14.92
CA LYS A 240 -17.37 -14.99 15.55
C LYS A 240 -18.07 -14.16 16.63
N GLU A 241 -17.32 -13.52 17.53
CA GLU A 241 -17.91 -12.67 18.58
C GLU A 241 -18.73 -11.50 17.99
N ALA A 242 -18.27 -10.91 16.90
CA ALA A 242 -19.00 -9.86 16.18
C ALA A 242 -20.30 -10.39 15.58
N LEU A 243 -20.29 -11.57 14.96
CA LEU A 243 -21.49 -12.23 14.43
C LEU A 243 -22.47 -12.63 15.55
N ASP A 244 -21.98 -13.15 16.67
CA ASP A 244 -22.82 -13.45 17.85
C ASP A 244 -23.43 -12.19 18.46
N SER A 245 -22.72 -11.05 18.43
CA SER A 245 -23.28 -9.75 18.83
C SER A 245 -24.40 -9.28 17.90
N LEU A 246 -24.30 -9.58 16.60
CA LEU A 246 -25.35 -9.29 15.62
C LEU A 246 -26.60 -10.14 15.87
N VAL A 247 -26.43 -11.43 16.15
CA VAL A 247 -27.55 -12.32 16.52
C VAL A 247 -28.23 -11.84 17.80
N ARG A 248 -27.46 -11.44 18.82
CA ARG A 248 -28.04 -10.95 20.09
C ARG A 248 -28.83 -9.65 19.92
N SER A 249 -28.39 -8.76 19.03
CA SER A 249 -29.01 -7.44 18.83
C SER A 249 -30.15 -7.45 17.82
N GLN A 250 -30.05 -8.22 16.73
CA GLN A 250 -30.99 -8.21 15.60
C GLN A 250 -31.62 -9.57 15.29
N GLY A 251 -31.27 -10.62 16.04
CA GLY A 251 -31.73 -11.98 15.81
C GLY A 251 -31.18 -12.58 14.50
N ILE A 252 -31.79 -13.69 14.08
CA ILE A 252 -31.44 -14.40 12.84
C ILE A 252 -31.64 -13.51 11.60
N LYS A 253 -32.57 -12.54 11.66
CA LYS A 253 -32.78 -11.58 10.57
C LYS A 253 -31.51 -10.78 10.27
N GLY A 254 -30.75 -10.38 11.30
CA GLY A 254 -29.47 -9.68 11.13
C GLY A 254 -28.46 -10.53 10.34
N LEU A 255 -28.31 -11.82 10.67
CA LEU A 255 -27.44 -12.72 9.91
C LEU A 255 -27.89 -12.91 8.46
N LEU A 256 -29.20 -13.02 8.21
CA LEU A 256 -29.72 -13.12 6.84
C LEU A 256 -29.43 -11.84 6.04
N MET A 257 -29.56 -10.66 6.66
CA MET A 257 -29.19 -9.39 6.03
C MET A 257 -27.69 -9.33 5.74
N PHE A 258 -26.84 -9.70 6.71
CA PHE A 258 -25.38 -9.75 6.53
C PHE A 258 -24.96 -10.66 5.37
N GLU A 259 -25.57 -11.85 5.28
CA GLU A 259 -25.33 -12.79 4.17
C GLU A 259 -25.81 -12.24 2.82
N ASN A 260 -26.90 -11.49 2.80
CA ASN A 260 -27.36 -10.80 1.58
C ASN A 260 -26.39 -9.70 1.15
N ASP A 261 -25.87 -8.91 2.10
CA ASP A 261 -24.87 -7.87 1.82
C ASP A 261 -23.57 -8.46 1.29
N PHE A 262 -23.09 -9.55 1.90
CA PHE A 262 -21.95 -10.31 1.40
C PHE A 262 -22.21 -10.83 -0.01
N GLY A 263 -23.38 -11.43 -0.25
CA GLY A 263 -23.79 -11.92 -1.57
C GLY A 263 -23.83 -10.82 -2.63
N ALA A 264 -24.35 -9.64 -2.28
CA ALA A 264 -24.44 -8.48 -3.17
C ALA A 264 -23.05 -7.94 -3.56
N ALA A 265 -22.09 -7.93 -2.64
CA ALA A 265 -20.72 -7.52 -2.94
C ALA A 265 -19.90 -8.59 -3.67
N ALA A 266 -20.12 -9.87 -3.35
CA ALA A 266 -19.42 -11.00 -3.97
C ALA A 266 -19.89 -11.28 -5.41
N ASN A 267 -21.18 -11.08 -5.70
CA ASN A 267 -21.78 -11.31 -7.02
C ASN A 267 -22.64 -10.10 -7.45
N PRO A 268 -22.02 -8.93 -7.68
CA PRO A 268 -22.77 -7.75 -8.07
C PRO A 268 -23.25 -7.86 -9.54
N PRO A 269 -24.24 -7.06 -9.94
CA PRO A 269 -24.58 -6.87 -11.34
C PRO A 269 -23.33 -6.53 -12.19
N PRO A 270 -23.18 -7.10 -13.41
CA PRO A 270 -21.94 -7.04 -14.20
C PRO A 270 -21.36 -5.65 -14.51
N ASN A 271 -22.15 -4.59 -14.38
CA ASN A 271 -21.76 -3.22 -14.72
C ASN A 271 -21.47 -2.33 -13.49
N TRP A 272 -21.62 -2.85 -12.27
CA TRP A 272 -21.39 -2.06 -11.06
C TRP A 272 -19.91 -1.96 -10.70
N ALA A 273 -19.18 -3.07 -10.80
CA ALA A 273 -17.77 -3.13 -10.42
C ALA A 273 -16.81 -2.75 -11.58
N PRO A 274 -15.57 -2.32 -11.27
CA PRO A 274 -14.46 -2.27 -12.22
C PRO A 274 -14.22 -3.60 -12.94
N LYS A 275 -13.77 -3.51 -14.19
CA LYS A 275 -13.37 -4.69 -14.96
C LYS A 275 -11.96 -5.10 -14.55
N GLY A 276 -11.80 -6.33 -14.09
CA GLY A 276 -10.49 -6.90 -13.73
C GLY A 276 -10.03 -6.57 -12.31
N GLY A 277 -9.01 -7.30 -11.83
CA GLY A 277 -8.49 -7.14 -10.48
C GLY A 277 -9.49 -7.54 -9.39
N TRP A 278 -10.23 -8.64 -9.61
CA TRP A 278 -11.19 -9.18 -8.62
C TRP A 278 -10.53 -9.77 -7.37
N GLN A 279 -9.20 -9.81 -7.36
CA GLN A 279 -8.37 -10.13 -6.21
C GLN A 279 -7.20 -9.14 -6.28
N ASP A 280 -6.92 -8.45 -5.18
CA ASP A 280 -5.77 -7.55 -5.00
C ASP A 280 -5.72 -6.33 -5.96
N GLY A 281 -6.84 -6.01 -6.62
CA GLY A 281 -6.92 -4.94 -7.63
C GLY A 281 -8.18 -4.09 -7.55
N HIS A 282 -8.52 -3.36 -8.61
CA HIS A 282 -9.62 -2.38 -8.59
C HIS A 282 -10.99 -3.01 -8.29
N GLY A 283 -11.26 -4.20 -8.83
CA GLY A 283 -12.48 -4.93 -8.53
C GLY A 283 -12.56 -5.31 -7.05
N ASP A 284 -11.45 -5.73 -6.47
CA ASP A 284 -11.35 -6.11 -5.07
C ASP A 284 -11.52 -4.91 -4.13
N ALA A 285 -10.81 -3.81 -4.42
CA ALA A 285 -10.97 -2.54 -3.71
C ALA A 285 -12.44 -2.05 -3.72
N TRP A 286 -13.12 -2.19 -4.87
CA TRP A 286 -14.54 -1.89 -4.98
C TRP A 286 -15.39 -2.82 -4.12
N ARG A 287 -15.14 -4.14 -4.13
CA ARG A 287 -15.91 -5.11 -3.33
C ARG A 287 -15.79 -4.85 -1.83
N HIS A 288 -14.56 -4.68 -1.35
CA HIS A 288 -14.27 -4.44 0.07
C HIS A 288 -14.97 -3.16 0.56
N ALA A 289 -14.84 -2.08 -0.21
CA ALA A 289 -15.51 -0.83 0.09
C ALA A 289 -17.04 -0.94 0.00
N TYR A 290 -17.57 -1.64 -1.01
CA TYR A 290 -19.02 -1.79 -1.19
C TYR A 290 -19.64 -2.64 -0.08
N TRP A 291 -19.03 -3.76 0.28
CA TRP A 291 -19.46 -4.60 1.39
C TRP A 291 -19.46 -3.81 2.71
N ASN A 292 -18.40 -3.02 2.98
CA ASN A 292 -18.35 -2.14 4.14
C ASN A 292 -19.43 -1.05 4.12
N ALA A 293 -19.76 -0.53 2.95
CA ALA A 293 -20.81 0.47 2.82
C ALA A 293 -22.20 -0.12 3.14
N LEU A 294 -22.52 -1.31 2.62
CA LEU A 294 -23.76 -2.03 2.93
C LEU A 294 -23.88 -2.33 4.42
N MET A 295 -22.85 -2.96 5.00
CA MET A 295 -22.83 -3.28 6.43
C MET A 295 -22.92 -2.03 7.31
N THR A 296 -22.28 -0.92 6.91
CA THR A 296 -22.35 0.33 7.68
C THR A 296 -23.74 0.93 7.68
N ARG A 297 -24.44 0.88 6.54
CA ARG A 297 -25.83 1.34 6.45
C ARG A 297 -26.75 0.47 7.31
N ASP A 298 -26.56 -0.84 7.30
CA ASP A 298 -27.52 -1.80 7.86
C ASP A 298 -27.24 -2.16 9.33
N PHE A 299 -25.97 -2.11 9.76
CA PHE A 299 -25.52 -2.51 11.11
C PHE A 299 -24.74 -1.41 11.86
N GLY A 300 -24.43 -0.30 11.19
CA GLY A 300 -23.68 0.82 11.75
C GLY A 300 -22.17 0.67 11.60
N ALA A 301 -21.47 1.83 11.57
CA ALA A 301 -20.04 1.90 11.29
C ALA A 301 -19.18 1.20 12.36
N GLU A 302 -19.56 1.30 13.63
CA GLU A 302 -18.79 0.74 14.75
C GLU A 302 -18.78 -0.79 14.74
N TRP A 303 -19.95 -1.41 14.49
CA TRP A 303 -20.04 -2.85 14.35
C TRP A 303 -19.28 -3.32 13.10
N THR A 304 -19.43 -2.59 11.99
CA THR A 304 -18.76 -2.92 10.72
C THR A 304 -17.24 -2.85 10.84
N GLU A 305 -16.69 -1.82 11.50
CA GLU A 305 -15.25 -1.71 11.76
C GLU A 305 -14.76 -2.89 12.60
N ARG A 306 -15.44 -3.23 13.70
CA ARG A 306 -15.05 -4.39 14.53
C ARG A 306 -15.04 -5.68 13.75
N PHE A 307 -16.11 -5.96 13.00
CA PHE A 307 -16.24 -7.18 12.21
C PHE A 307 -15.16 -7.25 11.13
N THR A 308 -14.98 -6.19 10.34
CA THR A 308 -14.03 -6.21 9.22
C THR A 308 -12.58 -6.18 9.68
N VAL A 309 -12.24 -5.46 10.76
CA VAL A 309 -10.92 -5.57 11.36
C VAL A 309 -10.70 -6.99 11.88
N ALA A 310 -11.68 -7.62 12.52
CA ALA A 310 -11.55 -9.01 12.96
C ALA A 310 -11.36 -9.99 11.79
N HIS A 311 -12.03 -9.76 10.66
CA HIS A 311 -11.89 -10.57 9.45
C HIS A 311 -10.46 -10.56 8.89
N GLU A 312 -9.75 -9.42 8.97
CA GLU A 312 -8.37 -9.29 8.49
C GLU A 312 -7.31 -9.86 9.46
N ARG A 313 -7.69 -10.23 10.70
CA ARG A 313 -6.77 -10.70 11.75
C ARG A 313 -6.36 -12.17 11.64
N ILE A 314 -6.41 -12.73 10.43
CA ILE A 314 -6.09 -14.13 10.16
C ILE A 314 -4.66 -14.48 10.58
N ALA A 315 -4.48 -15.71 11.05
CA ALA A 315 -3.25 -16.14 11.72
C ALA A 315 -2.07 -16.35 10.77
N ASP A 316 -2.32 -16.71 9.51
CA ASP A 316 -1.30 -17.08 8.54
C ASP A 316 -1.57 -16.44 7.16
N ASP A 317 -0.50 -16.22 6.39
CA ASP A 317 -0.54 -15.86 4.97
C ASP A 317 -1.35 -14.60 4.59
N ASN A 318 -1.35 -13.56 5.44
CA ASN A 318 -1.84 -12.23 5.05
C ASN A 318 -0.67 -11.29 4.70
N PRO A 319 -0.33 -11.11 3.41
CA PRO A 319 0.73 -10.21 3.02
C PRO A 319 0.40 -8.78 3.43
N GLY A 320 1.42 -8.05 3.91
CA GLY A 320 1.23 -6.69 4.41
C GLY A 320 0.45 -5.76 3.45
N PRO A 321 0.74 -5.76 2.14
CA PRO A 321 0.03 -4.89 1.20
C PRO A 321 -1.45 -5.26 1.05
N ARG A 322 -1.82 -6.53 1.17
CA ARG A 322 -3.22 -6.98 1.10
C ARG A 322 -3.98 -6.49 2.31
N GLU A 323 -3.47 -6.79 3.51
CA GLU A 323 -4.06 -6.32 4.77
C GLU A 323 -4.28 -4.80 4.77
N ALA A 324 -3.28 -4.02 4.34
CA ALA A 324 -3.42 -2.57 4.27
C ALA A 324 -4.42 -2.09 3.22
N MET A 325 -4.42 -2.73 2.05
CA MET A 325 -5.37 -2.41 0.99
C MET A 325 -6.80 -2.63 1.45
N ASP A 326 -7.07 -3.81 2.03
CA ASP A 326 -8.40 -4.23 2.45
C ASP A 326 -8.89 -3.36 3.61
N LEU A 327 -8.12 -3.20 4.67
CA LEU A 327 -8.49 -2.35 5.81
C LEU A 327 -8.72 -0.88 5.41
N TYR A 328 -7.90 -0.33 4.50
CA TYR A 328 -8.08 1.04 4.02
C TYR A 328 -9.34 1.19 3.18
N ASN A 329 -9.54 0.32 2.19
CA ASN A 329 -10.70 0.37 1.31
C ASN A 329 -12.00 0.08 2.08
N ASN A 330 -11.95 -0.78 3.10
CA ASN A 330 -13.02 -1.00 4.06
C ASN A 330 -13.43 0.32 4.73
N GLU A 331 -12.47 1.09 5.27
CA GLU A 331 -12.74 2.40 5.88
C GLU A 331 -13.37 3.40 4.89
N VAL A 332 -12.88 3.45 3.65
CA VAL A 332 -13.47 4.32 2.62
C VAL A 332 -14.93 3.97 2.37
N GLY A 333 -15.25 2.67 2.33
CA GLY A 333 -16.62 2.17 2.24
C GLY A 333 -17.53 2.67 3.38
N ARG A 334 -17.07 2.50 4.63
CA ARG A 334 -17.80 2.99 5.82
C ARG A 334 -18.03 4.49 5.75
N ARG A 335 -17.00 5.27 5.38
CA ARG A 335 -17.10 6.73 5.23
C ARG A 335 -18.15 7.13 4.19
N ILE A 336 -18.21 6.45 3.05
CA ILE A 336 -19.18 6.74 2.00
C ILE A 336 -20.61 6.44 2.47
N ALA A 337 -20.84 5.32 3.16
CA ALA A 337 -22.16 5.02 3.72
C ALA A 337 -22.61 6.06 4.76
N LEU A 338 -21.71 6.53 5.62
CA LEU A 338 -22.01 7.61 6.59
C LEU A 338 -22.36 8.94 5.91
N GLN A 339 -21.82 9.21 4.73
CA GLN A 339 -22.15 10.40 3.92
C GLN A 339 -23.48 10.24 3.17
N HIS A 340 -23.95 9.01 3.00
CA HIS A 340 -25.14 8.65 2.21
C HIS A 340 -26.01 7.61 2.95
N PRO A 341 -26.56 7.92 4.13
CA PRO A 341 -27.22 6.94 5.00
C PRO A 341 -28.48 6.32 4.37
N ASP A 342 -29.15 7.03 3.47
CA ASP A 342 -30.39 6.58 2.82
C ASP A 342 -30.15 5.99 1.42
N ALA A 343 -28.89 5.80 1.01
CA ALA A 343 -28.57 5.33 -0.33
C ALA A 343 -28.97 3.86 -0.53
N THR A 344 -29.58 3.60 -1.68
CA THR A 344 -29.88 2.25 -2.16
C THR A 344 -28.60 1.47 -2.47
N ASN A 345 -28.72 0.15 -2.63
CA ASN A 345 -27.60 -0.71 -3.02
C ASN A 345 -26.93 -0.26 -4.32
N GLU A 346 -27.71 0.21 -5.30
CA GLU A 346 -27.20 0.71 -6.58
C GLU A 346 -26.50 2.06 -6.44
N GLU A 347 -27.05 2.97 -5.63
CA GLU A 347 -26.43 4.27 -5.37
C GLU A 347 -25.11 4.11 -4.62
N LEU A 348 -25.06 3.27 -3.58
CA LEU A 348 -23.81 2.94 -2.89
C LEU A 348 -22.79 2.32 -3.85
N ALA A 349 -23.19 1.35 -4.67
CA ALA A 349 -22.32 0.75 -5.69
C ALA A 349 -21.71 1.81 -6.63
N LYS A 350 -22.52 2.80 -7.04
CA LYS A 350 -22.10 3.92 -7.89
C LYS A 350 -21.16 4.88 -7.16
N TYR A 351 -21.42 5.25 -5.91
CA TYR A 351 -20.53 6.12 -5.13
C TYR A 351 -19.17 5.45 -4.89
N ILE A 352 -19.17 4.16 -4.58
CA ILE A 352 -17.94 3.38 -4.42
C ILE A 352 -17.19 3.31 -5.76
N ARG A 353 -17.91 3.14 -6.88
CA ARG A 353 -17.30 3.16 -8.20
C ARG A 353 -16.63 4.50 -8.51
N GLN A 354 -17.29 5.61 -8.21
CA GLN A 354 -16.72 6.95 -8.35
C GLN A 354 -15.49 7.14 -7.45
N ALA A 355 -15.49 6.57 -6.25
CA ALA A 355 -14.36 6.63 -5.34
C ALA A 355 -13.14 5.84 -5.86
N VAL A 356 -13.36 4.68 -6.49
CA VAL A 356 -12.30 3.94 -7.21
C VAL A 356 -11.77 4.76 -8.39
N ASP A 357 -12.65 5.23 -9.28
CA ASP A 357 -12.23 5.96 -10.50
C ASP A 357 -11.59 7.32 -10.15
N GLY A 358 -11.98 7.92 -9.02
CA GLY A 358 -11.46 9.20 -8.51
C GLY A 358 -10.20 9.09 -7.65
N GLY A 359 -9.65 7.88 -7.45
CA GLY A 359 -8.38 7.71 -6.74
C GLY A 359 -8.48 7.78 -5.22
N GLN A 360 -9.64 7.48 -4.65
CA GLN A 360 -9.81 7.40 -3.19
C GLN A 360 -9.48 6.02 -2.62
N MET A 361 -9.32 5.00 -3.47
CA MET A 361 -8.96 3.64 -3.08
C MET A 361 -7.50 3.34 -3.36
N VAL A 362 -6.94 2.35 -2.68
CA VAL A 362 -5.61 1.79 -3.00
C VAL A 362 -5.75 0.37 -3.58
N VAL A 363 -4.76 -0.02 -4.38
CA VAL A 363 -4.61 -1.35 -5.00
C VAL A 363 -3.16 -1.80 -4.95
N ILE A 364 -2.88 -3.08 -5.21
CA ILE A 364 -1.49 -3.59 -5.24
C ILE A 364 -0.94 -3.54 -6.67
N GLY A 365 0.04 -2.67 -6.90
CA GLY A 365 0.75 -2.55 -8.17
C GLY A 365 1.59 -3.78 -8.49
N LYS A 366 1.99 -3.94 -9.76
CA LYS A 366 2.85 -5.05 -10.23
C LYS A 366 4.20 -5.17 -9.52
N ASP A 367 4.64 -4.10 -8.87
CA ASP A 367 5.87 -4.06 -8.08
C ASP A 367 5.69 -4.51 -6.62
N GLY A 368 4.46 -4.90 -6.23
CA GLY A 368 4.13 -5.36 -4.88
C GLY A 368 3.95 -4.22 -3.88
N GLN A 369 3.83 -2.98 -4.37
CA GLN A 369 3.58 -1.80 -3.55
C GLN A 369 2.11 -1.38 -3.66
N LEU A 370 1.61 -0.69 -2.63
CA LEU A 370 0.33 0.00 -2.74
C LEU A 370 0.45 1.10 -3.81
N GLY A 371 -0.62 1.31 -4.56
CA GLY A 371 -0.77 2.40 -5.51
C GLY A 371 -2.20 2.94 -5.50
N TRP A 372 -2.36 4.23 -5.81
CA TRP A 372 -3.69 4.82 -5.91
C TRP A 372 -4.48 4.27 -7.10
N SER A 373 -5.75 3.98 -6.88
CA SER A 373 -6.66 3.39 -7.88
C SER A 373 -6.76 4.17 -9.20
N ASP A 374 -6.60 5.50 -9.20
CA ASP A 374 -6.58 6.33 -10.42
C ASP A 374 -5.19 6.45 -11.08
N ARG A 375 -4.13 6.04 -10.39
CA ARG A 375 -2.74 6.05 -10.88
C ARG A 375 -2.26 4.69 -11.33
N THR A 376 -2.84 3.63 -10.78
CA THR A 376 -2.62 2.26 -11.22
C THR A 376 -3.62 1.90 -12.31
N PRO A 377 -3.19 1.61 -13.56
CA PRO A 377 -4.14 1.24 -14.61
C PRO A 377 -4.82 -0.11 -14.31
N GLN A 378 -6.08 -0.25 -14.73
CA GLN A 378 -6.81 -1.52 -14.58
C GLN A 378 -6.08 -2.66 -15.31
N GLY A 379 -5.98 -3.82 -14.66
CA GLY A 379 -5.24 -4.98 -15.17
C GLY A 379 -3.71 -4.86 -15.04
N GLN A 380 -3.19 -3.78 -14.49
CA GLN A 380 -1.77 -3.60 -14.17
C GLN A 380 -1.48 -3.83 -12.67
N THR A 381 -2.27 -4.67 -12.00
CA THR A 381 -2.07 -5.08 -10.60
C THR A 381 -1.28 -6.39 -10.51
N MET A 382 -0.68 -6.65 -9.36
CA MET A 382 0.04 -7.91 -9.13
C MET A 382 -0.95 -9.10 -9.09
N PRO A 383 -0.64 -10.24 -9.73
CA PRO A 383 -1.49 -11.43 -9.63
C PRO A 383 -1.56 -11.96 -8.20
N GLN A 384 -2.73 -12.47 -7.78
CA GLN A 384 -2.97 -12.98 -6.42
C GLN A 384 -1.88 -13.94 -5.92
N LYS A 385 -1.48 -14.90 -6.76
CA LYS A 385 -0.43 -15.88 -6.42
C LYS A 385 0.92 -15.24 -6.10
N GLN A 386 1.22 -14.08 -6.66
CA GLN A 386 2.45 -13.33 -6.38
C GLN A 386 2.28 -12.45 -5.13
N VAL A 387 1.10 -11.87 -4.93
CA VAL A 387 0.78 -11.12 -3.70
C VAL A 387 0.94 -12.02 -2.48
N SER A 388 0.45 -13.27 -2.54
CA SER A 388 0.61 -14.26 -1.46
C SER A 388 2.06 -14.66 -1.15
N LEU A 389 3.05 -14.28 -1.98
CA LEU A 389 4.47 -14.50 -1.72
C LEU A 389 5.15 -13.28 -1.06
N LEU A 390 4.44 -12.16 -0.94
CA LEU A 390 4.95 -10.97 -0.25
C LEU A 390 4.91 -11.22 1.27
N PRO A 391 5.88 -10.69 2.03
CA PRO A 391 5.91 -10.89 3.46
C PRO A 391 4.79 -10.10 4.18
N GLU A 392 4.49 -10.52 5.40
CA GLU A 392 3.70 -9.70 6.34
C GLU A 392 4.42 -8.38 6.64
N HIS A 393 3.66 -7.30 6.91
CA HIS A 393 4.28 -6.04 7.31
C HIS A 393 4.89 -6.14 8.71
N GLY A 394 4.09 -6.44 9.74
CA GLY A 394 4.52 -6.67 11.13
C GLY A 394 5.16 -5.48 11.89
N PRO A 395 5.13 -5.51 13.25
CA PRO A 395 3.95 -5.92 14.00
C PRO A 395 2.76 -5.02 13.61
N GLY A 396 1.58 -5.60 13.44
CA GLY A 396 0.35 -4.83 13.23
C GLY A 396 -0.02 -4.00 14.46
N ARG A 397 -1.00 -3.12 14.30
CA ARG A 397 -1.50 -2.25 15.38
C ARG A 397 -2.54 -2.96 16.22
N ASN A 398 -2.79 -2.43 17.42
CA ASN A 398 -3.97 -2.79 18.18
C ASN A 398 -5.21 -2.57 17.30
N PRO A 399 -6.18 -3.51 17.26
CA PRO A 399 -7.42 -3.35 16.49
C PRO A 399 -8.12 -1.99 16.69
N SER A 400 -8.04 -1.40 17.88
CA SER A 400 -8.64 -0.09 18.18
C SER A 400 -7.85 1.11 17.66
N GLU A 401 -6.65 0.90 17.11
CA GLU A 401 -5.74 1.93 16.57
C GLU A 401 -5.57 1.83 15.05
N VAL A 402 -6.21 0.87 14.40
CA VAL A 402 -6.14 0.67 12.94
C VAL A 402 -6.72 1.90 12.24
N GLY A 403 -5.96 2.47 11.30
CA GLY A 403 -6.33 3.69 10.56
C GLY A 403 -6.24 5.00 11.35
N ARG A 404 -5.89 4.97 12.64
CA ARG A 404 -5.87 6.13 13.55
C ARG A 404 -4.49 6.78 13.73
#